data_AF-A0A6N8YXF1-F1
#
_entry.id   AF-A0A6N8YXF1-F1
#
_cell.length_a   1.000
_cell.length_b   1.000
_cell.length_c   1.000
_cell.angle_alpha   90.00
_cell.angle_beta   90.00
_cell.angle_gamma   90.00
#
_symmetry.space_group_name_H-M   'P 1'
#
loop_
_entity.id
_entity.type
_entity.pdbx_description
1 polymer ?
#
loop_
_entity_poly.entity_id
_entity_poly.type
_entity_poly.pdbx_seq_one_letter_code
_entity_poly.pdbx_strand_id
1 'polypeptide(L)' 'MSDPALFRGTPLQRKLNIDQALKGAKAFSEKYVERGHYEFFPEQEVVEVVQQGLAENQVNHGYRYCP' A
#
# COMPACT_ATOMS: atom_id res chain seq x y z
N MET A 1 -17.41 -28.72 16.37
CA MET A 1 -17.64 -27.41 17.00
C MET A 1 -16.52 -26.50 16.52
N SER A 2 -16.76 -25.77 15.44
CA SER A 2 -15.77 -24.87 14.82
C SER A 2 -15.76 -23.56 15.61
N ASP A 3 -14.58 -23.18 16.10
CA ASP A 3 -14.38 -22.00 16.95
C ASP A 3 -14.82 -20.71 16.20
N PRO A 4 -15.82 -19.96 16.71
CA PRO A 4 -16.32 -18.74 16.08
C PRO A 4 -15.33 -17.56 16.14
N ALA A 5 -14.15 -17.70 16.76
CA ALA A 5 -13.16 -16.63 16.91
C ALA A 5 -12.28 -16.33 15.67
N LEU A 6 -12.44 -17.07 14.56
CA LEU A 6 -11.61 -16.89 13.36
C LEU A 6 -12.15 -15.89 12.32
N PHE A 7 -13.34 -15.33 12.51
CA PHE A 7 -13.81 -14.23 11.66
C PHE A 7 -13.43 -12.89 12.30
N ARG A 8 -12.11 -12.58 12.31
CA ARG A 8 -11.67 -11.19 12.46
C ARG A 8 -12.07 -10.45 11.19
N GLY A 9 -13.31 -10.00 11.16
CA GLY A 9 -13.79 -9.06 10.16
C GLY A 9 -12.75 -7.96 10.00
N THR A 10 -12.30 -7.75 8.77
CA THR A 10 -11.40 -6.66 8.42
C THR A 10 -11.94 -5.38 9.03
N PRO A 11 -11.12 -4.62 9.79
CA PRO A 11 -11.58 -3.37 10.38
C PRO A 11 -12.13 -2.51 9.25
N LEU A 12 -13.36 -2.02 9.43
CA LEU A 12 -14.08 -1.09 8.57
C LEU A 12 -13.09 -0.28 7.73
N GLN A 13 -13.10 -0.51 6.41
CA GLN A 13 -12.33 0.29 5.46
C GLN A 13 -12.71 1.76 5.71
N ARG A 14 -11.90 2.48 6.51
CA ARG A 14 -11.97 3.93 6.53
C ARG A 14 -11.74 4.31 5.08
N LYS A 15 -12.69 5.02 4.46
CA LYS A 15 -12.52 5.57 3.12
C LYS A 15 -11.22 6.36 3.13
N LEU A 16 -10.17 5.74 2.62
CA LEU A 16 -8.85 6.33 2.60
C LEU A 16 -8.90 7.36 1.48
N ASN A 17 -8.55 8.61 1.77
CA ASN A 17 -8.40 9.57 0.69
C ASN A 17 -7.10 9.26 -0.07
N ILE A 18 -7.03 9.72 -1.33
CA ILE A 18 -5.89 9.40 -2.20
C ILE A 18 -4.56 9.96 -1.64
N ASP A 19 -4.58 11.14 -1.01
CA ASP A 19 -3.37 11.76 -0.44
C ASP A 19 -2.79 10.93 0.72
N GLN A 20 -3.64 10.38 1.58
CA GLN A 20 -3.26 9.49 2.67
C GLN A 20 -2.76 8.16 2.13
N ALA A 21 -3.38 7.64 1.07
CA ALA A 21 -2.96 6.40 0.41
C ALA A 21 -1.58 6.57 -0.21
N LEU A 22 -1.35 7.68 -0.90
CA LEU A 22 -0.07 8.01 -1.54
C LEU A 22 1.03 8.20 -0.50
N LYS A 23 0.78 8.96 0.57
CA LYS A 23 1.74 9.08 1.68
C LYS A 23 2.09 7.71 2.28
N GLY A 24 1.09 6.83 2.40
CA GLY A 24 1.29 5.45 2.85
C GLY A 24 2.09 4.60 1.87
N ALA A 25 1.86 4.72 0.57
CA ALA A 25 2.58 3.99 -0.48
C ALA A 25 4.05 4.43 -0.59
N LYS A 26 4.33 5.73 -0.44
CA LYS A 26 5.69 6.29 -0.35
C LYS A 26 6.45 5.72 0.86
N ALA A 27 5.89 5.87 2.06
CA ALA A 27 6.49 5.36 3.29
C ALA A 27 6.62 3.83 3.31
N PHE A 28 5.72 3.10 2.62
CA PHE A 28 5.85 1.66 2.42
C PHE A 28 7.11 1.35 1.64
N SER A 29 7.29 1.98 0.48
CA SER A 29 8.42 1.73 -0.42
C SER A 29 9.75 2.11 0.24
N GLU A 30 9.82 3.26 0.91
CA GLU A 30 11.00 3.72 1.64
C GLU A 30 11.49 2.72 2.68
N LYS A 31 10.58 2.07 3.42
CA LYS A 31 10.93 1.04 4.41
C LYS A 31 11.58 -0.21 3.81
N TYR A 32 11.29 -0.55 2.56
CA TYR A 32 11.96 -1.68 1.89
C TYR A 32 13.38 -1.30 1.50
N VAL A 33 13.58 -0.06 1.06
CA VAL A 33 14.91 0.47 0.72
C VAL A 33 15.77 0.64 1.97
N GLU A 34 15.20 1.15 3.06
CA GLU A 34 15.90 1.30 4.35
C GLU A 34 16.44 -0.02 4.91
N ARG A 35 15.76 -1.15 4.62
CA ARG A 35 16.23 -2.49 4.99
C ARG A 35 17.47 -2.96 4.22
N GLY A 36 17.91 -2.20 3.21
CA GLY A 36 19.19 -2.39 2.52
C GLY A 36 19.24 -3.48 1.46
N HIS A 37 18.13 -4.20 1.21
CA HIS A 37 18.06 -5.25 0.19
C HIS A 37 17.53 -4.76 -1.16
N TYR A 38 16.97 -3.55 -1.19
CA TYR A 38 16.29 -2.99 -2.35
C TYR A 38 16.74 -1.55 -2.56
N GLU A 39 16.76 -1.12 -3.81
CA GLU A 39 16.96 0.27 -4.20
C GLU A 39 15.81 0.74 -5.08
N PHE A 40 15.61 2.06 -5.10
CA PHE A 40 14.67 2.64 -6.05
C PHE A 40 15.22 2.58 -7.46
N PHE A 41 14.31 2.47 -8.43
CA PHE A 41 14.66 2.68 -9.82
C PHE A 41 15.22 4.11 -9.99
N PRO A 42 16.28 4.33 -10.80
CA PRO A 42 16.95 5.62 -10.90
C PRO A 42 16.07 6.76 -11.39
N GLU A 43 15.03 6.45 -12.17
CA GLU A 43 14.07 7.44 -12.67
C GLU A 43 12.93 7.63 -11.65
N GLN A 44 12.99 8.74 -10.92
CA GLN A 44 12.03 9.05 -9.86
C GLN A 44 10.59 9.16 -10.38
N GLU A 45 10.39 9.67 -11.60
CA GLU A 45 9.05 9.78 -12.20
C GLU A 45 8.37 8.41 -12.32
N VAL A 46 9.12 7.37 -12.69
CA VAL A 46 8.62 5.99 -12.76
C VAL A 46 8.25 5.46 -11.38
N VAL A 47 9.08 5.76 -10.38
CA VAL A 47 8.81 5.38 -8.98
C VAL A 47 7.53 6.04 -8.48
N GLU A 48 7.31 7.32 -8.79
CA GLU A 48 6.11 8.06 -8.41
C GLU A 48 4.85 7.50 -9.09
N VAL A 49 4.92 7.15 -10.38
CA VAL A 49 3.80 6.50 -11.10
C VAL A 49 3.42 5.17 -10.45
N VAL A 50 4.40 4.34 -10.08
CA VAL A 50 4.13 3.07 -9.39
C VAL A 50 3.52 3.31 -8.01
N GLN A 51 4.05 4.25 -7.24
CA GLN A 51 3.50 4.60 -5.91
C GLN A 51 2.08 5.16 -5.99
N GLN A 52 1.78 5.94 -7.04
CA GLN A 52 0.44 6.41 -7.34
C GLN A 52 -0.50 5.26 -7.65
N GLY A 53 -0.11 4.31 -8.52
CA GLY A 53 -0.92 3.12 -8.82
C GLY A 53 -1.17 2.24 -7.58
N LEU A 54 -0.17 2.08 -6.71
CA LEU A 54 -0.33 1.38 -5.42
C LEU A 54 -1.36 2.08 -4.53
N ALA A 55 -1.35 3.42 -4.50
CA ALA A 55 -2.28 4.23 -3.72
C ALA A 55 -3.72 4.12 -4.28
N GLU A 56 -3.89 4.23 -5.59
CA GLU A 56 -5.18 4.08 -6.27
C GLU A 56 -5.78 2.69 -6.02
N ASN A 57 -4.97 1.63 -6.13
CA ASN A 57 -5.42 0.28 -5.83
C ASN A 57 -5.83 0.13 -4.36
N GLN A 58 -5.12 0.78 -3.44
CA GLN A 58 -5.50 0.79 -2.04
C GLN A 58 -6.84 1.48 -1.79
N VAL A 59 -7.11 2.60 -2.47
CA VAL A 59 -8.38 3.33 -2.37
C VAL A 59 -9.53 2.53 -2.99
N ASN A 60 -9.32 1.95 -4.17
CA ASN A 60 -10.36 1.29 -4.96
C ASN A 60 -10.67 -0.13 -4.48
N HIS A 61 -9.66 -0.86 -3.99
CA HIS A 61 -9.77 -2.28 -3.68
C HIS A 61 -9.43 -2.62 -2.22
N GLY A 62 -8.94 -1.65 -1.43
CA GLY A 62 -8.54 -1.85 -0.04
C GLY A 62 -7.13 -2.41 0.15
N TYR A 63 -6.43 -2.74 -0.94
CA TYR A 63 -5.08 -3.34 -0.94
C TYR A 63 -4.19 -2.72 -2.02
N ARG A 64 -2.88 -2.69 -1.79
CA ARG A 64 -1.88 -2.17 -2.75
C ARG A 64 -1.51 -3.24 -3.78
N TYR A 65 -2.43 -3.57 -4.67
CA TYR A 65 -2.13 -4.46 -5.78
C TYR A 65 -1.08 -3.87 -6.70
N CYS A 66 -0.31 -4.74 -7.38
CA CYS A 66 0.62 -4.32 -8.42
C CYS A 66 -0.16 -3.53 -9.48
N PRO A 67 0.23 -2.27 -9.75
CA PRO A 67 -0.37 -1.47 -10.81
C PRO A 67 0.08 -1.92 -12.20
#